data_AF-A0AAE0QHP8-F1
#
_entry.id   AF-A0AAE0QHP8-F1
#
_cell.length_a   1.000
_cell.length_b   1.000
_cell.length_c   1.000
_cell.angle_alpha   90.00
_cell.angle_beta   90.00
_cell.angle_gamma   90.00
#
_symmetry.space_group_name_H-M   'P 1'
#
loop_
_entity.id
_entity.type
_entity.pdbx_description
1 polymer ?
#
loop_
_entity_poly.entity_id
_entity_poly.type
_entity_poly.pdbx_seq_one_letter_code
_entity_poly.pdbx_strand_id
1 'polypeptide(L)'
;MAVVVNPGLDRSVQLKFRLCEEAMLLWRVSVETLKDLLHSALLQVITRGHKKTDFLVEVCRELWCLSKSNRCVTNSIPAAEGTLCQTGSIEKGWCYQGECVAFGTWPHSVDGGWGPWTQWGECSRTCGGGVSSSMRHCDSPAPSGGGKYCLGERKRYRSCSTDPCPAGAQDFREKQCADFDSMPFRGKYYGWKPYTGGGVKPCALNCLAEGYNFYTERSPAVIDGTRCHADSLDICINGECKHVGCDNILGSDAREDICRVCGGDGSTCETIKGLFNDSLPRGGYMEVVQIPKGSVHIEVREVAMSKNYIGECSVGFFKHWF
;
A
#
# COMPACT_ATOMS: atom_id res chain seq x y z
N MET A 1 -11.71 22.79 -42.29
CA MET A 1 -13.16 22.94 -42.08
C MET A 1 -13.35 23.59 -40.72
N ALA A 2 -13.75 24.88 -40.71
CA ALA A 2 -13.96 25.73 -39.51
C ALA A 2 -15.27 25.32 -38.79
N VAL A 3 -15.50 25.54 -37.49
CA VAL A 3 -15.47 26.81 -36.72
C VAL A 3 -15.16 26.56 -35.22
N VAL A 4 -14.63 27.60 -34.59
CA VAL A 4 -14.22 27.79 -33.18
C VAL A 4 -15.42 28.01 -32.23
N VAL A 5 -15.38 27.27 -31.11
CA VAL A 5 -15.87 27.45 -29.70
C VAL A 5 -17.16 28.24 -29.38
N ASN A 6 -18.02 27.62 -28.57
CA ASN A 6 -18.60 28.29 -27.39
C ASN A 6 -18.44 27.37 -26.15
N PRO A 7 -17.92 27.84 -25.00
CA PRO A 7 -17.54 27.01 -23.86
C PRO A 7 -18.66 26.99 -22.81
N GLY A 8 -18.99 25.80 -22.32
CA GLY A 8 -19.86 25.63 -21.15
C GLY A 8 -21.17 24.93 -21.46
N LEU A 9 -21.14 23.59 -21.53
CA LEU A 9 -22.22 22.70 -21.09
C LEU A 9 -21.68 21.26 -21.12
N ASP A 10 -21.61 20.66 -19.94
CA ASP A 10 -20.80 19.48 -19.60
C ASP A 10 -21.43 18.14 -20.04
N ARG A 11 -20.56 17.16 -20.31
CA ARG A 11 -20.78 15.79 -20.82
C ARG A 11 -21.54 14.85 -19.86
N SER A 12 -22.19 15.38 -18.83
CA SER A 12 -22.87 14.62 -17.77
C SER A 12 -24.25 14.06 -18.18
N VAL A 13 -24.68 14.31 -19.42
CA VAL A 13 -26.05 14.03 -19.89
C VAL A 13 -26.22 12.63 -20.49
N GLN A 14 -25.15 11.94 -20.90
CA GLN A 14 -25.28 10.59 -21.47
C GLN A 14 -25.23 9.43 -20.46
N LEU A 15 -24.98 9.70 -19.17
CA LEU A 15 -24.91 8.66 -18.13
C LEU A 15 -26.14 8.62 -17.20
N LYS A 16 -27.27 9.22 -17.58
CA LYS A 16 -28.41 9.50 -16.67
C LYS A 16 -29.67 8.64 -16.82
N PHE A 17 -29.65 7.56 -17.62
CA PHE A 17 -30.85 6.75 -17.90
C PHE A 17 -30.83 5.29 -17.39
N ARG A 18 -29.82 4.85 -16.65
CA ARG A 18 -29.68 3.43 -16.23
C ARG A 18 -30.02 3.09 -14.77
N LEU A 19 -30.27 4.07 -13.90
CA LEU A 19 -30.28 3.84 -12.45
C LEU A 19 -31.65 3.57 -11.80
N CYS A 20 -32.76 3.57 -12.56
CA CYS A 20 -34.08 3.27 -11.97
C CYS A 20 -34.50 1.79 -12.12
N GLU A 21 -33.93 1.04 -13.08
CA GLU A 21 -34.27 -0.38 -13.28
C GLU A 21 -33.43 -1.32 -12.39
N GLU A 22 -32.18 -0.97 -12.06
CA GLU A 22 -31.28 -1.87 -11.28
C GLU A 22 -31.55 -1.86 -9.77
N ALA A 23 -32.15 -0.78 -9.22
CA ALA A 23 -32.46 -0.70 -7.79
C ALA A 23 -33.55 -1.70 -7.34
N MET A 24 -34.43 -2.13 -8.26
CA MET A 24 -35.47 -3.12 -7.95
C MET A 24 -34.97 -4.57 -7.99
N LEU A 25 -33.80 -4.85 -8.57
CA LEU A 25 -33.28 -6.22 -8.76
C LEU A 25 -32.26 -6.66 -7.69
N LEU A 26 -31.73 -5.75 -6.87
CA LEU A 26 -30.67 -6.05 -5.89
C LEU A 26 -31.17 -6.52 -4.50
N TRP A 27 -32.48 -6.64 -4.29
CA TRP A 27 -33.09 -7.00 -2.99
C TRP A 27 -33.14 -8.52 -2.68
N ARG A 28 -32.18 -9.31 -3.20
CA ARG A 28 -32.02 -10.75 -2.86
C ARG A 28 -30.68 -11.07 -2.17
N VAL A 29 -30.11 -10.12 -1.43
CA VAL A 29 -28.87 -10.34 -0.67
C VAL A 29 -29.07 -9.92 0.79
N SER A 30 -28.58 -10.75 1.71
CA SER A 30 -28.67 -10.58 3.17
C SER A 30 -28.29 -9.18 3.63
N VAL A 31 -29.02 -8.67 4.62
CA VAL A 31 -28.90 -7.34 5.24
C VAL A 31 -27.52 -7.09 5.87
N GLU A 32 -26.71 -8.14 6.08
CA GLU A 32 -25.38 -8.04 6.68
C GLU A 32 -24.28 -7.60 5.69
N THR A 33 -24.44 -7.84 4.38
CA THR A 33 -23.41 -7.51 3.36
C THR A 33 -23.51 -6.09 2.81
N LEU A 34 -24.57 -5.33 3.14
CA LEU A 34 -24.85 -4.00 2.60
C LEU A 34 -24.26 -2.84 3.43
N LYS A 35 -23.70 -3.11 4.62
CA LYS A 35 -23.12 -2.06 5.48
C LYS A 35 -21.84 -1.42 4.92
N ASP A 36 -21.13 -2.11 4.02
CA ASP A 36 -19.80 -1.66 3.57
C ASP A 36 -19.77 -1.03 2.15
N LEU A 37 -20.84 -1.16 1.35
CA LEU A 37 -20.85 -0.72 -0.07
C LEU A 37 -21.74 0.48 -0.38
N LEU A 38 -22.48 1.02 0.59
CA LEU A 38 -23.44 2.13 0.38
C LEU A 38 -22.99 3.49 0.92
N HIS A 39 -21.71 3.66 1.26
CA HIS A 39 -21.19 4.98 1.67
C HIS A 39 -20.83 5.93 0.51
N SER A 40 -21.10 5.57 -0.76
CA SER A 40 -20.74 6.43 -1.90
C SER A 40 -21.64 6.34 -3.15
N ALA A 41 -22.91 5.91 -3.03
CA ALA A 41 -23.84 5.95 -4.16
C ALA A 41 -24.56 7.31 -4.24
N LEU A 42 -24.00 8.22 -5.02
CA LEU A 42 -24.56 9.55 -5.32
C LEU A 42 -25.83 9.42 -6.19
N LEU A 43 -27.00 9.24 -5.58
CA LEU A 43 -28.28 9.23 -6.30
C LEU A 43 -28.75 10.67 -6.54
N GLN A 44 -28.35 11.28 -7.66
CA GLN A 44 -28.92 12.57 -8.09
C GLN A 44 -30.31 12.34 -8.73
N VAL A 45 -31.37 12.78 -8.05
CA VAL A 45 -32.69 12.99 -8.67
C VAL A 45 -32.61 14.22 -9.59
N ILE A 46 -33.05 14.08 -10.85
CA ILE A 46 -33.03 15.15 -11.85
C ILE A 46 -34.19 16.12 -11.57
N THR A 47 -33.93 17.29 -10.97
CA THR A 47 -34.89 18.41 -11.01
C THR A 47 -34.68 19.20 -12.31
N ARG A 48 -35.26 18.75 -13.41
CA ARG A 48 -35.34 19.57 -14.63
C ARG A 48 -36.49 20.58 -14.47
N GLY A 49 -36.16 21.82 -14.13
CA GLY A 49 -36.90 23.02 -14.55
C GLY A 49 -38.41 23.09 -14.28
N HIS A 50 -38.88 22.76 -13.08
CA HIS A 50 -40.26 23.06 -12.68
C HIS A 50 -40.32 24.40 -11.93
N LYS A 51 -41.27 25.25 -12.34
CA LYS A 51 -41.61 26.52 -11.66
C LYS A 51 -41.93 26.24 -10.19
N LYS A 52 -41.51 27.19 -9.35
CA LYS A 52 -41.67 27.26 -7.89
C LYS A 52 -43.15 27.14 -7.47
N THR A 53 -43.66 25.92 -7.38
CA THR A 53 -44.98 25.59 -6.80
C THR A 53 -44.90 24.23 -6.11
N ASP A 54 -44.98 24.25 -4.78
CA ASP A 54 -45.42 23.24 -3.80
C ASP A 54 -44.93 21.77 -3.81
N PHE A 55 -44.16 21.30 -4.79
CA PHE A 55 -43.72 19.89 -4.85
C PHE A 55 -42.35 19.58 -4.21
N LEU A 56 -41.68 20.57 -3.60
CA LEU A 56 -40.38 20.38 -2.92
C LEU A 56 -40.52 19.95 -1.44
N VAL A 57 -41.75 19.87 -0.93
CA VAL A 57 -42.06 19.66 0.50
C VAL A 57 -41.83 18.20 0.96
N GLU A 58 -41.92 17.21 0.07
CA GLU A 58 -42.08 15.79 0.44
C GLU A 58 -40.95 14.85 0.04
N VAL A 59 -39.83 15.35 -0.54
CA VAL A 59 -38.72 14.49 -0.98
C VAL A 59 -38.15 13.63 0.16
N CYS A 60 -38.14 14.15 1.39
CA CYS A 60 -37.62 13.42 2.55
C CYS A 60 -38.57 12.34 3.06
N ARG A 61 -39.89 12.54 2.92
CA ARG A 61 -40.92 11.60 3.38
C ARG A 61 -41.19 10.51 2.36
N GLU A 62 -41.21 10.86 1.08
CA GLU A 62 -41.50 9.93 -0.01
C GLU A 62 -40.67 10.27 -1.26
N LEU A 63 -40.00 9.25 -1.81
CA LEU A 63 -39.26 9.36 -3.06
C LEU A 63 -40.20 9.23 -4.27
N TRP A 64 -40.09 10.17 -5.20
CA TRP A 64 -40.84 10.17 -6.46
C TRP A 64 -39.90 10.00 -7.64
N CYS A 65 -40.13 8.98 -8.46
CA CYS A 65 -39.35 8.64 -9.64
C CYS A 65 -40.14 8.94 -10.92
N LEU A 66 -39.45 9.36 -11.98
CA LEU A 66 -40.09 9.54 -13.28
C LEU A 66 -40.01 8.23 -14.09
N SER A 67 -41.17 7.69 -14.46
CA SER A 67 -41.29 6.55 -15.37
C SER A 67 -40.82 6.91 -16.78
N LYS A 68 -40.43 5.90 -17.58
CA LYS A 68 -40.20 6.02 -19.05
C LYS A 68 -41.38 6.64 -19.80
N SER A 69 -42.58 6.60 -19.20
CA SER A 69 -43.81 7.23 -19.71
C SER A 69 -44.02 8.68 -19.23
N ASN A 70 -43.00 9.33 -18.64
CA ASN A 70 -43.09 10.66 -18.00
C ASN A 70 -44.14 10.76 -16.89
N ARG A 71 -44.53 9.64 -16.27
CA ARG A 71 -45.41 9.61 -15.10
C ARG A 71 -44.57 9.55 -13.83
N CYS A 72 -44.87 10.37 -12.84
CA CYS A 72 -44.28 10.25 -11.50
C CYS A 72 -44.86 8.99 -10.83
N VAL A 73 -43.99 8.14 -10.32
CA VAL A 73 -44.33 6.91 -9.59
C VAL A 73 -43.57 6.91 -8.26
N THR A 74 -44.22 6.45 -7.19
CA THR A 74 -43.63 6.31 -5.86
C THR A 74 -44.06 4.99 -5.24
N ASN A 75 -43.24 4.47 -4.33
CA ASN A 75 -43.57 3.33 -3.47
C ASN A 75 -43.65 3.75 -1.99
N SER A 76 -43.81 5.04 -1.68
CA SER A 76 -43.87 5.59 -0.31
C SER A 76 -42.66 5.25 0.56
N ILE A 77 -41.47 5.20 -0.05
CA ILE A 77 -40.19 4.98 0.66
C ILE A 77 -39.56 6.35 0.93
N PRO A 78 -39.09 6.65 2.15
CA PRO A 78 -38.42 7.91 2.46
C PRO A 78 -37.07 8.03 1.75
N ALA A 79 -36.61 9.26 1.54
CA ALA A 79 -35.26 9.49 1.03
C ALA A 79 -34.20 9.08 2.07
N ALA A 80 -33.05 8.64 1.58
CA ALA A 80 -31.91 8.33 2.44
C ALA A 80 -31.49 9.58 3.23
N GLU A 81 -31.04 9.38 4.47
CA GLU A 81 -30.50 10.49 5.27
C GLU A 81 -29.32 11.15 4.55
N GLY A 82 -29.26 12.48 4.60
CA GLY A 82 -28.27 13.26 3.85
C GLY A 82 -28.69 13.65 2.43
N THR A 83 -29.81 13.12 1.90
CA THR A 83 -30.36 13.55 0.61
C THR A 83 -30.68 15.05 0.62
N LEU A 84 -30.27 15.79 -0.40
CA LEU A 84 -30.51 17.24 -0.47
C LEU A 84 -32.00 17.55 -0.53
N CYS A 85 -32.43 18.55 0.25
CA CYS A 85 -33.79 19.04 0.27
C CYS A 85 -33.84 20.56 0.39
N GLN A 86 -34.96 21.14 0.00
CA GLN A 86 -35.22 22.58 0.06
C GLN A 86 -36.71 22.78 0.38
N THR A 87 -37.03 23.68 1.30
CA THR A 87 -38.41 24.03 1.63
C THR A 87 -38.63 25.54 1.48
N GLY A 88 -39.86 26.02 1.69
CA GLY A 88 -40.14 27.47 1.71
C GLY A 88 -39.37 28.24 2.79
N SER A 89 -38.92 27.55 3.84
CA SER A 89 -38.15 28.11 4.97
C SER A 89 -36.67 27.69 4.99
N ILE A 90 -36.29 26.65 4.24
CA ILE A 90 -34.93 26.09 4.22
C ILE A 90 -34.39 26.17 2.80
N GLU A 91 -33.47 27.10 2.53
CA GLU A 91 -32.87 27.27 1.21
C GLU A 91 -31.93 26.12 0.82
N LYS A 92 -31.26 25.52 1.82
CA LYS A 92 -30.41 24.34 1.65
C LYS A 92 -30.49 23.46 2.90
N GLY A 93 -30.93 22.22 2.72
CA GLY A 93 -31.06 21.24 3.79
C GLY A 93 -30.75 19.82 3.35
N TRP A 94 -30.77 18.90 4.29
CA TRP A 94 -30.71 17.46 4.06
C TRP A 94 -31.90 16.75 4.70
N CYS A 95 -32.28 15.60 4.15
CA CYS A 95 -33.28 14.72 4.74
C CYS A 95 -32.72 14.04 5.99
N TYR A 96 -33.49 14.05 7.07
CA TYR A 96 -33.18 13.37 8.33
C TYR A 96 -34.47 12.90 8.98
N GLN A 97 -34.59 11.59 9.28
CA GLN A 97 -35.83 10.99 9.81
C GLN A 97 -37.11 11.37 9.04
N GLY A 98 -37.02 11.52 7.71
CA GLY A 98 -38.15 11.89 6.87
C GLY A 98 -38.43 13.40 6.79
N GLU A 99 -37.70 14.25 7.51
CA GLU A 99 -37.87 15.70 7.51
C GLU A 99 -36.71 16.41 6.80
N CYS A 100 -37.00 17.56 6.18
CA CYS A 100 -35.96 18.43 5.65
C CYS A 100 -35.43 19.34 6.76
N VAL A 101 -34.16 19.19 7.13
CA VAL A 101 -33.51 20.03 8.15
C VAL A 101 -32.42 20.89 7.51
N ALA A 102 -32.22 22.11 8.02
CA ALA A 102 -31.26 23.05 7.46
C ALA A 102 -29.81 22.53 7.59
N PHE A 103 -28.96 22.92 6.63
CA PHE A 103 -27.54 22.63 6.72
C PHE A 103 -26.90 23.19 8.00
N GLY A 104 -26.06 22.36 8.64
CA GLY A 104 -25.32 22.74 9.85
C GLY A 104 -26.10 22.59 11.16
N THR A 105 -27.43 22.43 11.12
CA THR A 105 -28.23 22.04 12.28
C THR A 105 -28.39 20.52 12.31
N TRP A 106 -27.42 19.84 12.91
CA TRP A 106 -27.63 18.49 13.41
C TRP A 106 -27.76 18.53 14.92
N PRO A 107 -28.98 18.43 15.45
CA PRO A 107 -29.19 18.51 16.90
C PRO A 107 -28.57 17.34 17.68
N HIS A 108 -28.11 16.28 17.00
CA HIS A 108 -27.62 15.04 17.62
C HIS A 108 -26.44 14.38 16.88
N SER A 109 -25.59 15.13 16.18
CA SER A 109 -24.41 14.51 15.56
C SER A 109 -23.31 14.28 16.58
N VAL A 110 -22.83 13.04 16.65
CA VAL A 110 -21.68 12.66 17.47
C VAL A 110 -20.53 12.36 16.52
N ASP A 111 -19.47 13.17 16.59
CA ASP A 111 -18.23 12.87 15.88
C ASP A 111 -17.57 11.62 16.48
N GLY A 112 -16.98 10.82 15.60
CA GLY A 112 -16.32 9.58 15.99
C GLY A 112 -15.04 9.83 16.78
N GLY A 113 -14.85 9.06 17.85
CA GLY A 113 -13.63 9.02 18.65
C GLY A 113 -12.89 7.70 18.49
N TRP A 114 -11.55 7.76 18.47
CA TRP A 114 -10.72 6.57 18.41
C TRP A 114 -10.83 5.77 19.71
N GLY A 115 -11.18 4.49 19.58
CA GLY A 115 -11.02 3.51 20.64
C GLY A 115 -9.56 3.21 20.96
N PRO A 116 -9.31 2.45 22.04
CA PRO A 116 -7.96 2.07 22.41
C PRO A 116 -7.32 1.21 21.32
N TRP A 117 -5.99 1.28 21.25
CA TRP A 117 -5.22 0.36 20.43
C TRP A 117 -5.36 -1.07 20.94
N THR A 118 -5.58 -2.01 20.03
CA THR A 118 -5.49 -3.44 20.34
C THR A 118 -4.09 -3.78 20.82
N GLN A 119 -3.98 -4.92 21.50
CA GLN A 119 -2.68 -5.53 21.71
C GLN A 119 -1.96 -5.73 20.37
N TRP A 120 -0.63 -5.70 20.45
CA TRP A 120 0.22 -5.98 19.31
C TRP A 120 0.01 -7.42 18.85
N GLY A 121 -0.21 -7.61 17.56
CA GLY A 121 -0.30 -8.94 16.97
C GLY A 121 1.05 -9.66 16.98
N GLU A 122 1.03 -10.91 16.52
CA GLU A 122 2.23 -11.72 16.34
C GLU A 122 3.27 -11.03 15.47
N CYS A 123 4.54 -11.29 15.77
CA CYS A 123 5.63 -10.76 14.96
C CYS A 123 5.70 -11.53 13.63
N SER A 124 5.86 -10.82 12.51
CA SER A 124 5.98 -11.47 11.20
C SER A 124 7.21 -12.36 11.06
N ARG A 125 8.22 -12.17 11.92
CA ARG A 125 9.47 -12.93 11.94
C ARG A 125 9.87 -13.26 13.36
N THR A 126 10.62 -14.35 13.51
CA THR A 126 11.18 -14.78 14.80
C THR A 126 12.61 -14.29 15.04
N CYS A 127 13.25 -13.71 14.02
CA CYS A 127 14.59 -13.14 14.08
C CYS A 127 14.83 -12.15 12.93
N GLY A 128 15.90 -11.37 13.04
CA GLY A 128 16.45 -10.50 12.00
C GLY A 128 15.57 -9.31 11.66
N GLY A 129 14.75 -8.86 12.63
CA GLY A 129 13.83 -7.74 12.49
C GLY A 129 12.56 -8.11 11.74
N GLY A 130 11.47 -8.30 12.48
CA GLY A 130 10.11 -8.44 11.97
C GLY A 130 9.23 -7.24 12.30
N VAL A 131 7.96 -7.31 11.88
CA VAL A 131 6.96 -6.27 12.11
C VAL A 131 5.77 -6.86 12.84
N SER A 132 5.30 -6.14 13.85
CA SER A 132 4.03 -6.39 14.52
C SER A 132 3.11 -5.19 14.30
N SER A 133 1.80 -5.45 14.23
CA SER A 133 0.81 -4.40 14.02
C SER A 133 -0.24 -4.37 15.13
N SER A 134 -0.79 -3.18 15.35
CA SER A 134 -1.85 -2.91 16.31
C SER A 134 -2.88 -2.03 15.61
N MET A 135 -4.16 -2.31 15.84
CA MET A 135 -5.27 -1.62 15.20
C MET A 135 -6.12 -0.90 16.25
N ARG A 136 -6.92 0.05 15.83
CA ARG A 136 -7.97 0.67 16.65
C ARG A 136 -9.20 0.92 15.81
N HIS A 137 -10.34 1.04 16.46
CA HIS A 137 -11.61 1.30 15.81
C HIS A 137 -12.12 2.70 16.15
N CYS A 138 -12.92 3.29 15.27
CA CYS A 138 -13.55 4.59 15.49
C CYS A 138 -14.92 4.37 16.14
N ASP A 139 -14.91 3.97 17.40
CA ASP A 139 -16.09 3.48 18.14
C ASP A 139 -16.21 4.08 19.56
N SER A 140 -15.34 5.02 19.93
CA SER A 140 -15.25 5.57 21.28
C SER A 140 -15.35 7.10 21.31
N PRO A 141 -16.52 7.70 20.98
CA PRO A 141 -17.77 7.06 20.57
C PRO A 141 -17.80 6.76 19.06
N ALA A 142 -18.72 5.90 18.61
CA ALA A 142 -18.95 5.68 17.19
C ALA A 142 -19.61 6.93 16.57
N PRO A 143 -19.23 7.33 15.33
CA PRO A 143 -19.86 8.46 14.66
C PRO A 143 -21.34 8.16 14.40
N SER A 144 -22.21 9.11 14.73
CA SER A 144 -23.67 8.95 14.59
C SER A 144 -24.35 10.28 14.29
N GLY A 145 -25.59 10.21 13.77
CA GLY A 145 -26.27 11.37 13.22
C GLY A 145 -25.37 12.09 12.22
N GLY A 146 -24.67 11.30 11.41
CA GLY A 146 -23.55 11.55 10.49
C GLY A 146 -22.36 12.43 10.91
N GLY A 147 -22.09 12.53 12.22
CA GLY A 147 -20.83 13.11 12.72
C GLY A 147 -19.58 12.55 12.01
N LYS A 148 -18.48 13.29 12.07
CA LYS A 148 -17.25 13.01 11.31
C LYS A 148 -16.63 11.68 11.71
N TYR A 149 -16.13 10.94 10.73
CA TYR A 149 -15.28 9.78 11.00
C TYR A 149 -13.92 10.22 11.58
N CYS A 150 -13.30 9.33 12.37
CA CYS A 150 -12.02 9.61 13.00
C CYS A 150 -10.91 9.89 11.98
N LEU A 151 -10.16 10.96 12.22
CA LEU A 151 -8.98 11.32 11.44
C LEU A 151 -7.71 10.73 12.08
N GLY A 152 -6.81 10.21 11.25
CA GLY A 152 -5.53 9.63 11.67
C GLY A 152 -5.42 8.13 11.40
N GLU A 153 -4.35 7.53 11.93
CA GLU A 153 -4.01 6.14 11.61
C GLU A 153 -4.95 5.14 12.30
N ARG A 154 -5.53 4.22 11.53
CA ARG A 154 -6.31 3.08 12.07
C ARG A 154 -5.41 1.93 12.52
N LYS A 155 -4.22 1.82 11.92
CA LYS A 155 -3.25 0.74 12.13
C LYS A 155 -1.87 1.35 12.33
N ARG A 156 -1.16 0.87 13.34
CA ARG A 156 0.23 1.23 13.63
C ARG A 156 1.12 0.00 13.62
N TYR A 157 2.41 0.23 13.45
CA TYR A 157 3.41 -0.82 13.28
C TYR A 157 4.58 -0.60 14.24
N ARG A 158 5.26 -1.68 14.61
CA ARG A 158 6.53 -1.64 15.36
C ARG A 158 7.45 -2.77 14.93
N SER A 159 8.75 -2.57 15.12
CA SER A 159 9.72 -3.65 15.05
C SER A 159 9.54 -4.64 16.19
N CYS A 160 9.84 -5.91 15.92
CA CYS A 160 9.87 -7.01 16.88
C CYS A 160 10.90 -8.05 16.43
N SER A 161 11.31 -8.94 17.34
CA SER A 161 12.28 -10.01 17.04
C SER A 161 13.54 -9.50 16.34
N THR A 162 14.14 -8.45 16.90
CA THR A 162 15.30 -7.73 16.32
C THR A 162 16.61 -8.47 16.45
N ASP A 163 16.64 -9.55 17.24
CA ASP A 163 17.84 -10.39 17.41
C ASP A 163 18.27 -11.00 16.07
N PRO A 164 19.57 -11.05 15.75
CA PRO A 164 20.06 -11.62 14.50
C PRO A 164 19.58 -13.06 14.28
N CYS A 165 19.30 -13.39 13.02
CA CYS A 165 18.97 -14.77 12.67
C CYS A 165 20.20 -15.69 12.80
N PRO A 166 20.00 -16.99 13.09
CA PRO A 166 21.06 -17.97 13.07
C PRO A 166 21.80 -17.99 11.71
N ALA A 167 23.10 -18.30 11.74
CA ALA A 167 23.90 -18.43 10.52
C ALA A 167 23.29 -19.47 9.57
N GLY A 168 23.15 -19.11 8.29
CA GLY A 168 22.51 -19.97 7.29
C GLY A 168 20.98 -19.95 7.30
N ALA A 169 20.34 -19.07 8.09
CA ALA A 169 18.91 -18.85 7.97
C ALA A 169 18.56 -18.37 6.55
N GLN A 170 17.59 -19.06 5.94
CA GLN A 170 17.08 -18.68 4.62
C GLN A 170 16.41 -17.31 4.65
N ASP A 171 16.61 -16.53 3.59
CA ASP A 171 16.02 -15.20 3.46
C ASP A 171 14.49 -15.26 3.51
N PHE A 172 13.87 -14.23 4.09
CA PHE A 172 12.43 -14.23 4.33
C PHE A 172 11.62 -14.10 3.02
N ARG A 173 12.18 -13.42 2.00
CA ARG A 173 11.55 -13.34 0.68
C ARG A 173 11.76 -14.64 -0.10
N GLU A 174 12.91 -15.30 0.06
CA GLU A 174 13.15 -16.62 -0.52
C GLU A 174 12.11 -17.65 -0.05
N LYS A 175 11.81 -17.69 1.26
CA LYS A 175 10.77 -18.57 1.81
C LYS A 175 9.41 -18.34 1.15
N GLN A 176 9.01 -17.08 0.97
CA GLN A 176 7.74 -16.72 0.33
C GLN A 176 7.67 -17.17 -1.14
N CYS A 177 8.77 -17.16 -1.88
CA CYS A 177 8.80 -17.73 -3.22
C CYS A 177 8.76 -19.27 -3.19
N ALA A 178 9.51 -19.89 -2.28
CA ALA A 178 9.59 -21.34 -2.14
C ALA A 178 8.25 -21.99 -1.75
N ASP A 179 7.35 -21.26 -1.08
CA ASP A 179 5.97 -21.70 -0.80
C ASP A 179 5.20 -22.08 -2.09
N PHE A 180 5.65 -21.59 -3.25
CA PHE A 180 5.06 -21.90 -4.56
C PHE A 180 5.75 -23.05 -5.31
N ASP A 181 6.85 -23.61 -4.80
CA ASP A 181 7.58 -24.71 -5.46
C ASP A 181 6.70 -25.95 -5.61
N SER A 182 5.83 -26.19 -4.63
CA SER A 182 4.88 -27.30 -4.62
C SER A 182 3.56 -27.01 -5.36
N MET A 183 3.44 -25.85 -6.01
CA MET A 183 2.25 -25.45 -6.76
C MET A 183 2.52 -25.42 -8.27
N PRO A 184 1.72 -26.11 -9.10
CA PRO A 184 1.96 -26.13 -10.54
C PRO A 184 1.65 -24.76 -11.16
N PHE A 185 2.59 -24.27 -11.98
CA PHE A 185 2.40 -23.11 -12.85
C PHE A 185 2.32 -23.57 -14.30
N ARG A 186 1.15 -23.39 -14.92
CA ARG A 186 0.86 -23.88 -16.28
C ARG A 186 1.19 -25.37 -16.47
N GLY A 187 0.84 -26.19 -15.47
CA GLY A 187 1.00 -27.64 -15.50
C GLY A 187 2.43 -28.15 -15.24
N LYS A 188 3.37 -27.27 -14.84
CA LYS A 188 4.74 -27.65 -14.46
C LYS A 188 5.12 -27.09 -13.10
N TYR A 189 6.05 -27.73 -12.44
CA TYR A 189 6.65 -27.27 -11.19
C TYR A 189 7.98 -26.58 -11.48
N TYR A 190 8.31 -25.57 -10.69
CA TYR A 190 9.53 -24.79 -10.80
C TYR A 190 10.06 -24.54 -9.40
N GLY A 191 11.39 -24.46 -9.25
CA GLY A 191 11.99 -23.83 -8.08
C GLY A 191 11.93 -22.32 -8.27
N TRP A 192 11.46 -21.59 -7.25
CA TRP A 192 11.25 -20.16 -7.32
C TRP A 192 12.26 -19.39 -6.48
N LYS A 193 12.88 -18.37 -7.07
CA LYS A 193 13.78 -17.45 -6.38
C LYS A 193 13.25 -16.02 -6.42
N PRO A 194 13.51 -15.18 -5.41
CA PRO A 194 13.13 -13.78 -5.45
C PRO A 194 13.68 -13.05 -6.68
N TYR A 195 12.83 -12.25 -7.31
CA TYR A 195 13.22 -11.37 -8.40
C TYR A 195 13.06 -9.91 -7.99
N THR A 196 14.17 -9.18 -7.93
CA THR A 196 14.22 -7.74 -7.58
C THR A 196 14.84 -6.90 -8.70
N GLY A 197 14.78 -7.38 -9.94
CA GLY A 197 15.34 -6.70 -11.12
C GLY A 197 14.60 -5.42 -11.50
N GLY A 198 15.11 -4.72 -12.53
CA GLY A 198 14.57 -3.43 -12.95
C GLY A 198 13.12 -3.50 -13.44
N GLY A 199 12.25 -2.66 -12.87
CA GLY A 199 10.87 -2.46 -13.32
C GLY A 199 9.79 -3.13 -12.45
N VAL A 200 10.16 -3.97 -11.48
CA VAL A 200 9.19 -4.54 -10.52
C VAL A 200 9.07 -3.67 -9.27
N LYS A 201 7.90 -3.70 -8.63
CA LYS A 201 7.69 -3.03 -7.35
C LYS A 201 8.49 -3.76 -6.25
N PRO A 202 9.34 -3.07 -5.47
CA PRO A 202 10.20 -3.70 -4.47
C PRO A 202 9.44 -4.51 -3.42
N CYS A 203 8.20 -4.13 -3.10
CA CYS A 203 7.38 -4.79 -2.10
C CYS A 203 6.31 -5.71 -2.69
N ALA A 204 6.32 -5.97 -4.00
CA ALA A 204 5.54 -7.05 -4.60
C ALA A 204 6.37 -8.34 -4.65
N LEU A 205 5.71 -9.48 -4.44
CA LEU A 205 6.39 -10.78 -4.47
C LEU A 205 6.55 -11.24 -5.92
N ASN A 206 7.69 -10.90 -6.52
CA ASN A 206 8.06 -11.38 -7.84
C ASN A 206 9.02 -12.56 -7.70
N CYS A 207 8.72 -13.67 -8.36
CA CYS A 207 9.52 -14.88 -8.29
C CYS A 207 9.97 -15.31 -9.68
N LEU A 208 11.29 -15.47 -9.84
CA LEU A 208 11.99 -16.00 -11.01
C LEU A 208 11.97 -17.53 -10.97
N ALA A 209 11.64 -18.18 -12.08
CA ALA A 209 11.76 -19.62 -12.21
C ALA A 209 13.23 -20.00 -12.40
N GLU A 210 13.81 -20.75 -11.46
CA GLU A 210 15.21 -21.13 -11.48
C GLU A 210 15.55 -21.99 -12.71
N GLY A 211 16.62 -21.60 -13.41
CA GLY A 211 17.02 -22.23 -14.68
C GLY A 211 16.24 -21.74 -15.91
N TYR A 212 15.35 -20.75 -15.75
CA TYR A 212 14.56 -20.18 -16.82
C TYR A 212 14.64 -18.65 -16.85
N ASN A 213 14.30 -18.05 -18.00
CA ASN A 213 14.38 -16.61 -18.24
C ASN A 213 13.02 -15.90 -18.08
N PHE A 214 12.20 -16.32 -17.11
CA PHE A 214 10.94 -15.65 -16.82
C PHE A 214 10.65 -15.59 -15.32
N TYR A 215 10.00 -14.50 -14.91
CA TYR A 215 9.47 -14.31 -13.57
C TYR A 215 7.96 -14.08 -13.63
N THR A 216 7.31 -14.19 -12.48
CA THR A 216 5.87 -13.90 -12.33
C THR A 216 5.62 -13.19 -11.01
N GLU A 217 4.65 -12.28 -10.98
CA GLU A 217 4.15 -11.71 -9.74
C GLU A 217 3.27 -12.78 -9.05
N ARG A 218 3.69 -13.23 -7.87
CA ARG A 218 2.97 -14.22 -7.05
C ARG A 218 2.01 -13.56 -6.07
N SER A 219 2.31 -12.34 -5.64
CA SER A 219 1.47 -11.53 -4.76
C SER A 219 1.75 -10.04 -4.98
N PRO A 220 0.73 -9.17 -4.93
CA PRO A 220 0.90 -7.72 -5.03
C PRO A 220 1.68 -7.12 -3.85
N ALA A 221 1.74 -7.83 -2.72
CA ALA A 221 2.51 -7.45 -1.54
C ALA A 221 3.22 -8.67 -0.93
N VAL A 222 4.49 -8.50 -0.56
CA VAL A 222 5.20 -9.42 0.33
C VAL A 222 4.66 -9.30 1.76
N ILE A 223 4.94 -10.30 2.60
CA ILE A 223 4.60 -10.26 4.03
C ILE A 223 5.29 -9.07 4.70
N ASP A 224 4.56 -8.34 5.55
CA ASP A 224 5.10 -7.18 6.30
C ASP A 224 6.38 -7.57 7.06
N GLY A 225 7.43 -6.76 6.96
CA GLY A 225 8.75 -7.05 7.53
C GLY A 225 9.73 -7.76 6.59
N THR A 226 9.33 -8.07 5.36
CA THR A 226 10.25 -8.51 4.31
C THR A 226 11.10 -7.33 3.84
N ARG A 227 12.41 -7.51 3.71
CA ARG A 227 13.30 -6.47 3.15
C ARG A 227 12.87 -6.06 1.76
N CYS A 228 12.92 -4.78 1.44
CA CYS A 228 12.56 -4.29 0.11
C CYS A 228 13.65 -4.60 -0.93
N HIS A 229 14.90 -4.39 -0.51
CA HIS A 229 16.11 -4.50 -1.30
C HIS A 229 17.14 -5.38 -0.56
N ALA A 230 18.04 -6.04 -1.29
CA ALA A 230 19.05 -6.91 -0.69
C ALA A 230 20.06 -6.11 0.16
N ASP A 231 20.43 -4.91 -0.30
CA ASP A 231 21.49 -4.09 0.30
C ASP A 231 20.98 -3.06 1.33
N SER A 232 19.68 -3.11 1.67
CA SER A 232 19.07 -2.20 2.65
C SER A 232 18.41 -2.98 3.79
N LEU A 233 18.32 -2.34 4.95
CA LEU A 233 17.53 -2.83 6.09
C LEU A 233 16.06 -2.45 5.97
N ASP A 234 15.70 -1.58 5.02
CA ASP A 234 14.33 -1.13 4.80
C ASP A 234 13.40 -2.31 4.51
N ILE A 235 12.21 -2.25 5.10
CA ILE A 235 11.23 -3.33 5.08
C ILE A 235 9.92 -2.89 4.46
N CYS A 236 9.23 -3.85 3.86
CA CYS A 236 7.91 -3.67 3.30
C CYS A 236 6.86 -3.68 4.41
N ILE A 237 5.99 -2.67 4.43
CA ILE A 237 4.81 -2.59 5.28
C ILE A 237 3.65 -2.09 4.43
N ASN A 238 2.57 -2.87 4.34
CA ASN A 238 1.40 -2.55 3.54
C ASN A 238 1.72 -2.28 2.05
N GLY A 239 2.68 -3.03 1.50
CA GLY A 239 3.12 -2.90 0.10
C GLY A 239 4.03 -1.69 -0.19
N GLU A 240 4.42 -0.92 0.83
CA GLU A 240 5.35 0.21 0.70
C GLU A 240 6.65 -0.06 1.44
N CYS A 241 7.75 0.45 0.90
CA CYS A 241 9.05 0.33 1.55
C CYS A 241 9.19 1.40 2.65
N LYS A 242 9.56 0.98 3.87
CA LYS A 242 9.71 1.82 5.05
C LYS A 242 11.13 1.73 5.59
N HIS A 243 11.63 2.88 6.06
CA HIS A 243 12.99 3.01 6.54
C HIS A 243 13.24 2.26 7.86
N VAL A 244 14.38 1.58 7.97
CA VAL A 244 14.83 0.90 9.19
C VAL A 244 16.29 1.24 9.44
N GLY A 245 16.61 1.62 10.68
CA GLY A 245 17.98 1.91 11.10
C GLY A 245 18.84 0.64 11.25
N CYS A 246 20.14 0.81 11.46
CA CYS A 246 21.08 -0.30 11.70
C CYS A 246 20.76 -1.15 12.93
N ASP A 247 19.95 -0.62 13.84
CA ASP A 247 19.43 -1.25 15.06
C ASP A 247 18.22 -2.16 14.79
N ASN A 248 17.79 -2.30 13.53
CA ASN A 248 16.59 -3.01 13.09
C ASN A 248 15.27 -2.40 13.63
N ILE A 249 15.29 -1.11 13.98
CA ILE A 249 14.11 -0.38 14.47
C ILE A 249 13.49 0.44 13.33
N LEU A 250 12.19 0.24 13.11
CA LEU A 250 11.39 0.94 12.11
C LEU A 250 11.40 2.45 12.39
N GLY A 251 11.88 3.22 11.41
CA GLY A 251 12.00 4.67 11.50
C GLY A 251 13.14 5.18 12.38
N SER A 252 14.07 4.31 12.80
CA SER A 252 15.28 4.74 13.51
C SER A 252 16.29 5.36 12.54
N ASP A 253 16.89 6.48 12.95
CA ASP A 253 17.95 7.15 12.19
C ASP A 253 19.35 6.59 12.50
N ALA A 254 19.44 5.49 13.27
CA ALA A 254 20.70 4.85 13.60
C ALA A 254 21.42 4.35 12.32
N ARG A 255 22.71 4.66 12.20
CA ARG A 255 23.54 4.29 11.06
C ARG A 255 24.75 3.49 11.49
N GLU A 256 25.20 2.64 10.59
CA GLU A 256 26.49 1.99 10.71
C GLU A 256 27.62 3.04 10.59
N ASP A 257 28.67 2.86 11.38
CA ASP A 257 29.92 3.58 11.23
C ASP A 257 30.80 2.96 10.13
N ILE A 258 32.03 3.47 9.97
CA ILE A 258 33.01 2.95 9.00
C ILE A 258 33.45 1.50 9.25
N CYS A 259 33.11 0.94 10.42
CA CYS A 259 33.44 -0.41 10.85
C CYS A 259 32.23 -1.35 10.78
N ARG A 260 31.11 -0.91 10.19
CA ARG A 260 29.81 -1.60 10.23
C ARG A 260 29.28 -1.87 11.65
N VAL A 261 29.65 -1.03 12.60
CA VAL A 261 29.08 -1.05 13.95
C VAL A 261 27.95 -0.04 14.00
N CYS A 262 26.76 -0.51 14.37
CA CYS A 262 25.59 0.34 14.50
C CYS A 262 25.77 1.37 15.62
N GLY A 263 25.70 2.67 15.29
CA GLY A 263 25.96 3.75 16.23
C GLY A 263 27.40 3.82 16.73
N GLY A 264 28.33 3.15 16.05
CA GLY A 264 29.75 3.19 16.38
C GLY A 264 30.40 4.54 16.02
N ASP A 265 31.63 4.73 16.49
CA ASP A 265 32.44 5.92 16.28
C ASP A 265 33.59 5.70 15.30
N GLY A 266 33.69 4.51 14.70
CA GLY A 266 34.74 4.11 13.79
C GLY A 266 36.02 3.63 14.47
N SER A 267 36.04 3.44 15.80
CA SER A 267 37.26 3.07 16.53
C SER A 267 37.53 1.56 16.56
N THR A 268 36.59 0.73 16.13
CA THR A 268 36.67 -0.75 16.26
C THR A 268 37.39 -1.43 15.09
N CYS A 269 37.81 -0.66 14.09
CA CYS A 269 38.51 -1.14 12.92
C CYS A 269 39.60 -0.14 12.52
N GLU A 270 40.53 -0.59 11.69
CA GLU A 270 41.54 0.26 11.08
C GLU A 270 41.35 0.34 9.57
N THR A 271 41.71 1.47 8.98
CA THR A 271 41.65 1.65 7.53
C THR A 271 42.98 1.27 6.90
N ILE A 272 43.00 0.22 6.08
CA ILE A 272 44.16 -0.21 5.30
C ILE A 272 44.07 0.42 3.90
N LYS A 273 45.15 1.06 3.44
CA LYS A 273 45.25 1.66 2.10
C LYS A 273 46.55 1.24 1.44
N GLY A 274 46.52 1.07 0.12
CA GLY A 274 47.70 0.72 -0.67
C GLY A 274 47.54 1.15 -2.13
N LEU A 275 48.68 1.28 -2.82
CA LEU A 275 48.74 1.51 -4.26
C LEU A 275 49.66 0.43 -4.86
N PHE A 276 49.17 -0.26 -5.89
CA PHE A 276 49.97 -1.22 -6.64
C PHE A 276 50.38 -0.62 -7.99
N ASN A 277 51.69 -0.62 -8.28
CA ASN A 277 52.25 -0.02 -9.50
C ASN A 277 53.37 -0.88 -10.10
N ASP A 278 53.45 -2.16 -9.74
CA ASP A 278 54.50 -3.05 -10.24
C ASP A 278 54.18 -3.56 -11.65
N SER A 279 55.23 -3.81 -12.43
CA SER A 279 55.10 -4.36 -13.79
C SER A 279 54.71 -5.83 -13.75
N LEU A 280 53.59 -6.17 -14.39
CA LEU A 280 53.12 -7.55 -14.46
C LEU A 280 53.92 -8.40 -15.47
N PRO A 281 54.26 -9.66 -15.13
CA PRO A 281 54.79 -10.62 -16.08
C PRO A 281 53.82 -10.79 -17.26
N ARG A 282 54.35 -11.00 -18.47
CA ARG A 282 53.52 -11.23 -19.65
C ARG A 282 52.68 -12.50 -19.47
N GLY A 283 51.34 -12.33 -19.53
CA GLY A 283 50.39 -13.42 -19.70
C GLY A 283 49.94 -14.15 -18.43
N GLY A 284 50.04 -13.52 -17.25
CA GLY A 284 49.61 -14.13 -15.99
C GLY A 284 48.86 -13.18 -15.05
N TYR A 285 48.20 -13.76 -14.04
CA TYR A 285 47.65 -13.04 -12.89
C TYR A 285 48.73 -12.89 -11.81
N MET A 286 48.69 -11.77 -11.10
CA MET A 286 49.50 -11.54 -9.91
C MET A 286 48.57 -11.18 -8.76
N GLU A 287 48.86 -11.74 -7.60
CA GLU A 287 48.19 -11.36 -6.36
C GLU A 287 48.69 -9.99 -5.89
N VAL A 288 47.74 -9.04 -5.74
CA VAL A 288 48.04 -7.65 -5.38
C VAL A 288 47.77 -7.39 -3.90
N VAL A 289 46.65 -7.90 -3.38
CA VAL A 289 46.24 -7.74 -1.98
C VAL A 289 45.35 -8.91 -1.58
N GLN A 290 45.56 -9.43 -0.37
CA GLN A 290 44.59 -10.31 0.28
C GLN A 290 43.64 -9.49 1.12
N ILE A 291 42.34 -9.68 0.94
CA ILE A 291 41.29 -9.04 1.74
C ILE A 291 40.93 -10.01 2.88
N PRO A 292 41.31 -9.73 4.14
CA PRO A 292 40.98 -10.61 5.25
C PRO A 292 39.47 -10.72 5.45
N LYS A 293 39.01 -11.88 5.92
CA LYS A 293 37.62 -12.09 6.31
C LYS A 293 37.24 -11.07 7.39
N GLY A 294 36.09 -10.40 7.20
CA GLY A 294 35.61 -9.35 8.11
C GLY A 294 35.98 -7.93 7.68
N SER A 295 36.75 -7.77 6.60
CA SER A 295 36.96 -6.46 5.98
C SER A 295 35.64 -5.87 5.49
N VAL A 296 35.43 -4.58 5.73
CA VAL A 296 34.22 -3.82 5.34
C VAL A 296 34.63 -2.56 4.58
N HIS A 297 33.69 -1.96 3.84
CA HIS A 297 33.93 -0.76 3.02
C HIS A 297 35.15 -0.87 2.09
N ILE A 298 35.26 -2.01 1.40
CA ILE A 298 36.37 -2.31 0.49
C ILE A 298 36.18 -1.54 -0.82
N GLU A 299 37.16 -0.71 -1.18
CA GLU A 299 37.22 -0.01 -2.47
C GLU A 299 38.51 -0.40 -3.20
N VAL A 300 38.37 -1.09 -4.34
CA VAL A 300 39.47 -1.40 -5.25
C VAL A 300 39.19 -0.71 -6.58
N ARG A 301 40.08 0.20 -6.98
CA ARG A 301 39.92 0.98 -8.22
C ARG A 301 41.22 1.13 -8.98
N GLU A 302 41.11 1.13 -10.30
CA GLU A 302 42.19 1.53 -11.18
C GLU A 302 42.29 3.06 -11.19
N VAL A 303 43.43 3.59 -10.71
CA VAL A 303 43.65 5.05 -10.61
C VAL A 303 44.25 5.66 -11.88
N ALA A 304 44.85 4.85 -12.74
CA ALA A 304 45.43 5.27 -14.02
C ALA A 304 45.15 4.20 -15.07
N MET A 305 44.78 4.61 -16.28
CA MET A 305 44.47 3.68 -17.37
C MET A 305 45.65 2.75 -17.64
N SER A 306 45.43 1.46 -17.48
CA SER A 306 46.38 0.42 -17.87
C SER A 306 45.77 -0.51 -18.92
N LYS A 307 46.60 -1.36 -19.50
CA LYS A 307 46.14 -2.47 -20.36
C LYS A 307 45.82 -3.74 -19.56
N ASN A 308 45.91 -3.65 -18.22
CA ASN A 308 45.67 -4.75 -17.31
C ASN A 308 44.24 -4.68 -16.79
N TYR A 309 43.77 -5.77 -16.21
CA TYR A 309 42.44 -5.87 -15.64
C TYR A 309 42.58 -6.34 -14.20
N ILE A 310 41.74 -5.80 -13.32
CA ILE A 310 41.63 -6.28 -11.95
C ILE A 310 40.78 -7.54 -11.97
N GLY A 311 41.32 -8.63 -11.41
CA GLY A 311 40.61 -9.89 -11.21
C GLY A 311 40.45 -10.17 -9.73
N GLU A 312 39.30 -10.70 -9.34
CA GLU A 312 39.07 -11.21 -7.99
C GLU A 312 39.25 -12.74 -8.00
N CYS A 313 39.99 -13.26 -7.01
CA CYS A 313 40.16 -14.69 -6.81
C CYS A 313 39.68 -15.04 -5.39
N SER A 314 38.57 -15.76 -5.28
CA SER A 314 38.00 -16.20 -4.00
C SER A 314 38.55 -17.58 -3.60
N VAL A 315 39.29 -17.66 -2.49
CA VAL A 315 39.83 -18.93 -1.96
C VAL A 315 38.94 -19.42 -0.81
N GLY A 316 38.00 -20.32 -1.11
CA GLY A 316 37.13 -20.96 -0.09
C GLY A 316 35.63 -20.80 -0.35
N PHE A 317 34.86 -21.84 0.00
CA PHE A 317 33.42 -22.09 -0.25
C PHE A 317 32.52 -20.84 -0.37
N PHE A 318 32.48 -20.24 -1.55
CA PHE A 318 31.29 -19.62 -2.11
C PHE A 318 31.14 -20.15 -3.53
N LYS A 319 30.40 -21.27 -3.64
CA LYS A 319 29.69 -21.55 -4.88
C LYS A 319 28.53 -20.55 -4.94
N HIS A 320 28.37 -19.95 -6.11
CA HIS A 320 27.40 -18.93 -6.51
C HIS A 320 27.99 -17.51 -6.42
N TRP A 321 28.12 -16.72 -7.49
CA TRP A 321 27.31 -16.59 -8.71
C TRP A 321 28.04 -15.85 -9.87
N PHE A 322 27.42 -15.98 -11.06
CA PHE A 322 27.42 -15.19 -12.31
C PHE A 322 28.72 -14.90 -13.07
#